data_AF-A0A0J1BA41-F1
#
_entry.id   AF-A0A0J1BA41-F1
#
_cell.length_a   1.000
_cell.length_b   1.000
_cell.length_c   1.000
_cell.angle_alpha   90.00
_cell.angle_beta   90.00
_cell.angle_gamma   90.00
#
_symmetry.space_group_name_H-M   'P 1'
#
loop_
_entity.id
_entity.type
_entity.pdbx_description
1 polymer ?
#
loop_
_entity_poly.entity_id
_entity_poly.type
_entity_poly.pdbx_seq_one_letter_code
_entity_poly.pdbx_strand_id
1 'polypeptide(L)'
;MEIQLLTQHRRIALLTDGASTPFLAKTAISLLRYRSPDMVAVIDQEHAGKTSAELFGAGDAPIVTQWSPELDCDAIYIGIAPPGGKLPHAWRPQLEAAIRAGVDVVSGLHDFLSEDSEWCHLAKQSGSQIIDVRKNHWKETATGKPFREECVRIHAVGHDCSIGKMVTTIEIDRGLQAAGKSSRFLATGQTGIMISGRGVPADCVVSDFVNGAVEYLVRDNDDADFLIVEGQGSISHPAYSAVTLGLLHGCAPQGLVFCYEAGRSEVKGFDGCAIPPLEQQMQAIEQLANLRGPSKFIGVSINTRNLSLEDAKREVERAEHRFGLPACDVYRDGADKLVQAALELQTACVPSALQETDA
;
A
#
# COMPACT_ATOMS: atom_id res chain seq x y z
N MET A 1 5.15 -18.33 7.40
CA MET A 1 4.04 -18.96 8.15
C MET A 1 2.94 -17.95 8.47
N GLU A 2 3.25 -16.70 8.82
CA GLU A 2 2.24 -15.64 9.06
C GLU A 2 1.46 -15.20 7.79
N ILE A 3 2.06 -15.33 6.61
CA ILE A 3 1.54 -14.89 5.30
C ILE A 3 0.18 -15.52 4.94
N GLN A 4 -0.14 -16.72 5.44
CA GLN A 4 -1.41 -17.39 5.13
C GLN A 4 -2.59 -16.93 6.02
N LEU A 5 -2.34 -16.32 7.18
CA LEU A 5 -3.39 -16.04 8.15
C LEU A 5 -4.27 -14.85 7.76
N LEU A 6 -3.67 -13.77 7.27
CA LEU A 6 -4.42 -12.54 6.94
C LEU A 6 -5.44 -12.72 5.80
N THR A 7 -5.18 -13.63 4.86
CA THR A 7 -6.10 -13.95 3.75
C THR A 7 -7.16 -15.00 4.12
N GLN A 8 -7.01 -15.65 5.28
CA GLN A 8 -8.01 -16.59 5.82
C GLN A 8 -9.14 -15.88 6.54
N HIS A 9 -8.91 -14.68 7.10
CA HIS A 9 -9.97 -13.85 7.67
C HIS A 9 -10.95 -13.43 6.57
N ARG A 10 -12.23 -13.79 6.71
CA ARG A 10 -13.33 -13.48 5.79
C ARG A 10 -14.44 -12.67 6.45
N ARG A 11 -14.36 -12.45 7.76
CA ARG A 11 -15.38 -11.76 8.57
C ARG A 11 -14.70 -10.75 9.48
N ILE A 12 -14.22 -9.65 8.89
CA ILE A 12 -13.37 -8.65 9.52
C ILE A 12 -14.20 -7.48 10.05
N ALA A 13 -13.98 -7.12 11.31
CA ALA A 13 -14.45 -5.85 11.88
C ALA A 13 -13.29 -4.83 11.89
N LEU A 14 -13.55 -3.59 11.44
CA LEU A 14 -12.55 -2.51 11.44
C LEU A 14 -12.76 -1.59 12.64
N LEU A 15 -11.74 -1.39 13.46
CA LEU A 15 -11.82 -0.47 14.60
C LEU A 15 -11.26 0.92 14.22
N THR A 16 -12.12 1.94 14.22
CA THR A 16 -11.77 3.33 13.86
C THR A 16 -12.24 4.39 14.85
N ASP A 17 -12.92 3.97 15.92
CA ASP A 17 -13.58 4.82 16.92
C ASP A 17 -12.79 6.05 17.40
N GLY A 18 -13.35 7.25 17.19
CA GLY A 18 -12.72 8.52 17.54
C GLY A 18 -11.60 8.97 16.59
N ALA A 19 -11.36 8.24 15.49
CA ALA A 19 -10.31 8.51 14.51
C ALA A 19 -10.75 8.27 13.05
N SER A 20 -12.06 8.31 12.77
CA SER A 20 -12.67 8.09 11.44
C SER A 20 -12.54 9.25 10.44
N THR A 21 -11.38 9.92 10.42
CA THR A 21 -11.09 10.95 9.41
C THR A 21 -10.32 10.36 8.23
N PRO A 22 -10.42 10.91 7.01
CA PRO A 22 -9.62 10.45 5.86
C PRO A 22 -8.10 10.47 6.11
N PHE A 23 -7.63 11.28 7.04
CA PHE A 23 -6.22 11.36 7.42
C PHE A 23 -5.78 10.20 8.32
N LEU A 24 -6.60 9.83 9.31
CA LEU A 24 -6.27 8.84 10.33
C LEU A 24 -6.72 7.42 9.95
N ALA A 25 -7.87 7.28 9.29
CA ALA A 25 -8.50 6.01 8.92
C ALA A 25 -8.15 5.52 7.51
N LYS A 26 -7.01 5.97 6.94
CA LYS A 26 -6.57 5.55 5.59
C LYS A 26 -6.48 4.03 5.44
N THR A 27 -6.14 3.32 6.52
CA THR A 27 -6.07 1.85 6.55
C THR A 27 -7.47 1.26 6.40
N ALA A 28 -8.44 1.70 7.21
CA ALA A 28 -9.83 1.29 7.09
C ALA A 28 -10.41 1.59 5.70
N ILE A 29 -10.24 2.82 5.19
CA ILE A 29 -10.75 3.23 3.87
C ILE A 29 -10.24 2.30 2.76
N SER A 30 -8.96 1.91 2.83
CA SER A 30 -8.36 1.03 1.84
C SER A 30 -8.83 -0.41 1.99
N LEU A 31 -8.97 -0.92 3.22
CA LEU A 31 -9.52 -2.26 3.48
C LEU A 31 -10.98 -2.36 3.04
N LEU A 32 -11.80 -1.34 3.31
CA LEU A 32 -13.18 -1.25 2.84
C LEU A 32 -13.27 -1.27 1.31
N ARG A 33 -12.27 -0.72 0.61
CA ARG A 33 -12.24 -0.69 -0.86
C ARG A 33 -11.76 -2.00 -1.47
N TYR A 34 -10.68 -2.56 -0.95
CA TYR A 34 -9.98 -3.69 -1.57
C TYR A 34 -10.32 -5.06 -0.95
N ARG A 35 -10.95 -5.06 0.22
CA ARG A 35 -11.43 -6.25 0.93
C ARG A 35 -12.89 -6.12 1.36
N SER A 36 -13.69 -5.32 0.64
CA SER A 36 -15.11 -5.08 0.97
C SER A 36 -15.92 -6.35 1.27
N PRO A 37 -15.80 -7.47 0.53
CA PRO A 37 -16.58 -8.67 0.80
C PRO A 37 -16.24 -9.34 2.13
N ASP A 38 -15.04 -9.08 2.67
CA ASP A 38 -14.60 -9.63 3.95
C ASP A 38 -15.00 -8.74 5.14
N MET A 39 -15.59 -7.56 4.92
CA MET A 39 -15.88 -6.59 6.00
C MET A 39 -17.30 -6.77 6.55
N VAL A 40 -17.42 -7.12 7.83
CA VAL A 40 -18.73 -7.32 8.50
C VAL A 40 -19.21 -6.09 9.27
N ALA A 41 -18.30 -5.25 9.76
CA ALA A 41 -18.64 -4.03 10.47
C ALA A 41 -17.46 -3.05 10.56
N VAL A 42 -17.77 -1.78 10.82
CA VAL A 42 -16.82 -0.79 11.34
C VAL A 42 -17.26 -0.42 12.76
N ILE A 43 -16.33 -0.43 13.70
CA ILE A 43 -16.57 -0.07 15.10
C ILE A 43 -16.18 1.41 15.28
N ASP A 44 -17.20 2.25 15.44
CA ASP A 44 -17.12 3.68 15.72
C ASP A 44 -18.40 4.16 16.43
N GLN A 45 -18.24 4.65 17.66
CA GLN A 45 -19.36 5.05 18.52
C GLN A 45 -20.09 6.30 17.99
N GLU A 46 -19.34 7.28 17.50
CA GLU A 46 -19.89 8.56 17.04
C GLU A 46 -20.71 8.41 15.76
N HIS A 47 -20.33 7.46 14.91
CA HIS A 47 -20.90 7.28 13.58
C HIS A 47 -21.84 6.07 13.46
N ALA A 48 -22.17 5.42 14.59
CA ALA A 48 -23.04 4.25 14.61
C ALA A 48 -24.40 4.50 13.93
N GLY A 49 -24.89 3.47 13.23
CA GLY A 49 -26.14 3.54 12.45
C GLY A 49 -25.97 4.03 11.01
N LYS A 50 -24.79 4.53 10.64
CA LYS A 50 -24.40 4.78 9.25
C LYS A 50 -23.75 3.55 8.63
N THR A 51 -23.50 3.60 7.32
CA THR A 51 -22.67 2.68 6.58
C THR A 51 -21.27 3.26 6.34
N SER A 52 -20.30 2.38 6.07
CA SER A 52 -18.97 2.78 5.61
C SER A 52 -19.00 3.53 4.27
N ALA A 53 -19.99 3.26 3.40
CA ALA A 53 -20.22 4.04 2.18
C ALA A 53 -20.51 5.51 2.52
N GLU A 54 -21.41 5.77 3.47
CA GLU A 54 -21.81 7.12 3.88
C GLU A 54 -20.68 7.87 4.61
N LEU A 55 -19.91 7.18 5.44
CA LEU A 55 -18.84 7.81 6.22
C LEU A 55 -17.54 8.00 5.42
N PHE A 56 -17.13 6.98 4.67
CA PHE A 56 -15.81 6.90 4.03
C PHE A 56 -15.85 6.93 2.51
N GLY A 57 -17.01 6.78 1.88
CA GLY A 57 -17.11 6.63 0.43
C GLY A 57 -16.49 5.32 -0.08
N ALA A 58 -16.45 4.28 0.75
CA ALA A 58 -15.89 2.98 0.42
C ALA A 58 -16.55 1.84 1.22
N GLY A 59 -16.77 0.70 0.55
CA GLY A 59 -17.44 -0.45 1.13
C GLY A 59 -18.94 -0.21 1.39
N ASP A 60 -19.57 -1.13 2.11
CA ASP A 60 -20.98 -1.01 2.55
C ASP A 60 -21.21 -1.66 3.93
N ALA A 61 -20.13 -1.91 4.69
CA ALA A 61 -20.22 -2.47 6.02
C ALA A 61 -20.95 -1.52 6.98
N PRO A 62 -21.82 -2.03 7.88
CA PRO A 62 -22.51 -1.24 8.89
C PRO A 62 -21.53 -0.68 9.93
N ILE A 63 -21.84 0.50 10.47
CA ILE A 63 -21.10 1.12 11.57
C ILE A 63 -21.81 0.84 12.89
N VAL A 64 -21.09 0.25 13.85
CA VAL A 64 -21.58 -0.18 15.16
C VAL A 64 -20.81 0.50 16.28
N THR A 65 -21.42 0.60 17.46
CA THR A 65 -20.83 1.35 18.58
C THR A 65 -19.64 0.66 19.24
N GLN A 66 -19.65 -0.67 19.28
CA GLN A 66 -18.64 -1.48 19.94
C GLN A 66 -18.64 -2.89 19.37
N TRP A 67 -17.56 -3.64 19.62
CA TRP A 67 -17.55 -5.06 19.34
C TRP A 67 -18.54 -5.84 20.24
N SER A 68 -19.20 -6.85 19.67
CA SER A 68 -19.96 -7.85 20.41
C SER A 68 -19.85 -9.22 19.72
N PRO A 69 -20.10 -10.35 20.41
CA PRO A 69 -20.11 -11.67 19.79
C PRO A 69 -21.13 -11.82 18.65
N GLU A 70 -22.19 -11.00 18.65
CA GLU A 70 -23.23 -11.02 17.61
C GLU A 70 -22.74 -10.50 16.25
N LEU A 71 -21.63 -9.74 16.22
CA LEU A 71 -20.98 -9.35 14.97
C LEU A 71 -20.45 -10.55 14.18
N ASP A 72 -20.20 -11.66 14.86
CA ASP A 72 -19.69 -12.90 14.27
C ASP A 72 -18.49 -12.61 13.36
N CYS A 73 -17.44 -11.98 13.91
CA CYS A 73 -16.22 -11.66 13.17
C CYS A 73 -15.10 -12.65 13.52
N ASP A 74 -14.28 -13.02 12.55
CA ASP A 74 -13.08 -13.84 12.76
C ASP A 74 -11.87 -13.00 13.18
N ALA A 75 -11.82 -11.73 12.79
CA ALA A 75 -10.76 -10.82 13.18
C ALA A 75 -11.22 -9.37 13.36
N ILE A 76 -10.56 -8.66 14.27
CA ILE A 76 -10.61 -7.20 14.40
C ILE A 76 -9.33 -6.59 13.86
N TYR A 77 -9.45 -5.70 12.88
CA TYR A 77 -8.32 -4.99 12.29
C TYR A 77 -8.30 -3.56 12.84
N ILE A 78 -7.13 -3.13 13.32
CA ILE A 78 -6.90 -1.73 13.71
C ILE A 78 -6.90 -0.87 12.43
N GLY A 79 -7.99 -0.14 12.21
CA GLY A 79 -8.27 0.58 10.98
C GLY A 79 -7.60 1.94 10.87
N ILE A 80 -6.76 2.31 11.83
CA ILE A 80 -6.19 3.65 11.97
C ILE A 80 -4.66 3.64 11.99
N ALA A 81 -4.06 4.78 11.66
CA ALA A 81 -2.62 5.01 11.76
C ALA A 81 -2.36 6.36 12.47
N PRO A 82 -2.52 6.43 13.80
CA PRO A 82 -2.39 7.69 14.55
C PRO A 82 -0.93 8.17 14.60
N PRO A 83 -0.68 9.49 14.65
CA PRO A 83 0.63 10.04 14.98
C PRO A 83 1.14 9.45 16.30
N GLY A 84 2.37 8.93 16.31
CA GLY A 84 2.96 8.28 17.48
C GLY A 84 2.63 6.78 17.63
N GLY A 85 1.72 6.23 16.83
CA GLY A 85 1.58 4.78 16.64
C GLY A 85 1.09 3.98 17.85
N LYS A 86 0.46 4.62 18.85
CA LYS A 86 -0.05 3.95 20.06
C LYS A 86 -1.50 3.52 19.92
N LEU A 87 -1.85 2.42 20.56
CA LEU A 87 -3.24 1.99 20.70
C LEU A 87 -3.97 2.91 21.71
N PRO A 88 -5.14 3.49 21.37
CA PRO A 88 -5.95 4.21 22.33
C PRO A 88 -6.32 3.33 23.53
N HIS A 89 -6.04 3.79 24.75
CA HIS A 89 -6.30 3.01 25.97
C HIS A 89 -7.77 2.61 26.11
N ALA A 90 -8.69 3.44 25.60
CA ALA A 90 -10.13 3.18 25.62
C ALA A 90 -10.53 1.92 24.82
N TRP A 91 -9.71 1.49 23.86
CA TRP A 91 -10.00 0.32 23.02
C TRP A 91 -9.60 -1.01 23.66
N ARG A 92 -8.71 -0.99 24.66
CA ARG A 92 -8.18 -2.20 25.28
C ARG A 92 -9.27 -3.15 25.81
N PRO A 93 -10.30 -2.70 26.55
CA PRO A 93 -11.31 -3.61 27.10
C PRO A 93 -12.10 -4.39 26.03
N GLN A 94 -12.49 -3.73 24.92
CA GLN A 94 -13.23 -4.41 23.85
C GLN A 94 -12.36 -5.39 23.06
N LEU A 95 -11.08 -5.07 22.86
CA LEU A 95 -10.14 -5.97 22.19
C LEU A 95 -9.83 -7.20 23.06
N GLU A 96 -9.66 -7.03 24.37
CA GLU A 96 -9.51 -8.16 25.30
C GLU A 96 -10.75 -9.07 25.33
N ALA A 97 -11.96 -8.49 25.27
CA ALA A 97 -13.19 -9.25 25.17
C ALA A 97 -13.25 -10.08 23.87
N ALA A 98 -12.85 -9.49 22.74
CA ALA A 98 -12.76 -10.17 21.46
C ALA A 98 -11.73 -11.31 21.48
N ILE A 99 -10.53 -11.06 22.00
CA ILE A 99 -9.47 -12.05 22.16
C ILE A 99 -9.97 -13.24 22.98
N ARG A 100 -10.63 -13.00 24.12
CA ARG A 100 -11.21 -14.07 24.96
C ARG A 100 -12.26 -14.91 24.24
N ALA A 101 -12.96 -14.31 23.28
CA ALA A 101 -13.95 -15.01 22.45
C ALA A 101 -13.33 -15.76 21.25
N GLY A 102 -12.00 -15.76 21.11
CA GLY A 102 -11.31 -16.44 20.01
C GLY A 102 -11.18 -15.61 18.73
N VAL A 103 -11.43 -14.30 18.79
CA VAL A 103 -11.30 -13.39 17.64
C VAL A 103 -9.85 -12.90 17.54
N ASP A 104 -9.30 -12.94 16.33
CA ASP A 104 -7.94 -12.49 16.06
C ASP A 104 -7.85 -10.95 16.06
N VAL A 105 -6.71 -10.39 16.45
CA VAL A 105 -6.46 -8.94 16.42
C VAL A 105 -5.28 -8.64 15.51
N VAL A 106 -5.51 -7.81 14.49
CA VAL A 106 -4.50 -7.43 13.50
C VAL A 106 -4.16 -5.95 13.62
N SER A 107 -2.88 -5.66 13.86
CA SER A 107 -2.38 -4.31 14.12
C SER A 107 -1.27 -3.92 13.15
N GLY A 108 -1.33 -2.68 12.66
CA GLY A 108 -0.26 -2.04 11.90
C GLY A 108 0.38 -0.87 12.65
N LEU A 109 0.18 -0.81 13.96
CA LEU A 109 0.77 0.19 14.84
C LEU A 109 2.29 0.01 14.95
N HIS A 110 2.98 1.04 15.47
CA HIS A 110 4.42 0.93 15.75
C HIS A 110 4.68 0.24 17.10
N ASP A 111 3.75 0.42 18.05
CA ASP A 111 3.75 -0.36 19.28
C ASP A 111 3.17 -1.75 18.98
N PHE A 112 3.98 -2.79 19.21
CA PHE A 112 3.58 -4.18 18.91
C PHE A 112 2.69 -4.73 20.01
N LEU A 113 1.46 -5.12 19.64
CA LEU A 113 0.49 -5.68 20.57
C LEU A 113 0.92 -7.09 21.05
N SER A 114 1.69 -7.81 20.22
CA SER A 114 2.29 -9.10 20.56
C SER A 114 3.42 -9.02 21.59
N GLU A 115 3.81 -7.83 22.06
CA GLU A 115 4.77 -7.67 23.16
C GLU A 115 4.08 -7.48 24.52
N ASP A 116 2.75 -7.32 24.53
CA ASP A 116 1.97 -7.28 25.76
C ASP A 116 1.78 -8.70 26.32
N SER A 117 2.35 -8.94 27.51
CA SER A 117 2.37 -10.26 28.14
C SER A 117 0.98 -10.74 28.56
N GLU A 118 0.09 -9.83 28.95
CA GLU A 118 -1.29 -10.14 29.31
C GLU A 118 -2.07 -10.59 28.07
N TRP A 119 -1.95 -9.83 26.98
CA TRP A 119 -2.63 -10.15 25.73
C TRP A 119 -2.12 -11.44 25.10
N CYS A 120 -0.81 -11.69 25.16
CA CYS A 120 -0.23 -12.97 24.75
C CYS A 120 -0.78 -14.16 25.55
N HIS A 121 -1.01 -13.97 26.85
CA HIS A 121 -1.62 -15.00 27.69
C HIS A 121 -3.07 -15.25 27.31
N LEU A 122 -3.84 -14.19 27.06
CA LEU A 122 -5.24 -14.29 26.63
C LEU A 122 -5.38 -14.99 25.29
N ALA A 123 -4.60 -14.59 24.28
CA ALA A 123 -4.60 -15.20 22.95
C ALA A 123 -4.28 -16.71 23.00
N LYS A 124 -3.30 -17.10 23.83
CA LYS A 124 -2.99 -18.53 24.04
C LYS A 124 -4.13 -19.32 24.69
N GLN A 125 -4.90 -18.70 25.58
CA GLN A 125 -6.02 -19.37 26.25
C GLN A 125 -7.23 -19.56 25.35
N SER A 126 -7.53 -18.57 24.50
CA SER A 126 -8.67 -18.62 23.58
C SER A 126 -8.36 -19.33 22.27
N GLY A 127 -7.08 -19.44 21.90
CA GLY A 127 -6.64 -19.92 20.59
C GLY A 127 -6.64 -18.85 19.51
N SER A 128 -6.92 -17.59 19.85
CA SER A 128 -6.81 -16.48 18.91
C SER A 128 -5.36 -16.04 18.71
N GLN A 129 -5.16 -15.14 17.76
CA GLN A 129 -3.86 -14.61 17.38
C GLN A 129 -3.81 -13.09 17.47
N ILE A 130 -2.64 -12.57 17.81
CA ILE A 130 -2.32 -11.15 17.77
C ILE A 130 -1.24 -10.99 16.71
N ILE A 131 -1.59 -10.29 15.62
CA ILE A 131 -0.76 -10.20 14.42
C ILE A 131 -0.33 -8.74 14.23
N ASP A 132 0.95 -8.47 14.46
CA ASP A 132 1.56 -7.17 14.18
C ASP A 132 2.18 -7.17 12.78
N VAL A 133 1.50 -6.58 11.79
CA VAL A 133 1.94 -6.63 10.38
C VAL A 133 3.24 -5.86 10.10
N ARG A 134 3.71 -5.08 11.07
CA ARG A 134 4.99 -4.35 11.02
C ARG A 134 6.16 -5.12 11.64
N LYS A 135 5.87 -6.16 12.41
CA LYS A 135 6.90 -6.97 13.04
C LYS A 135 7.63 -7.75 11.95
N ASN A 136 8.94 -7.55 11.85
CA ASN A 136 9.77 -8.23 10.87
C ASN A 136 11.11 -8.63 11.50
N HIS A 137 11.71 -9.68 10.94
CA HIS A 137 12.96 -10.26 11.42
C HIS A 137 14.03 -10.32 10.33
N TRP A 138 13.85 -9.56 9.25
CA TRP A 138 14.76 -9.57 8.11
C TRP A 138 16.11 -8.93 8.47
N LYS A 139 17.21 -9.66 8.23
CA LYS A 139 18.58 -9.24 8.60
C LYS A 139 19.61 -9.52 7.51
N GLU A 140 19.14 -9.69 6.27
CA GLU A 140 20.02 -9.97 5.14
C GLU A 140 20.13 -8.73 4.25
N THR A 141 21.35 -8.41 3.83
CA THR A 141 21.63 -7.36 2.85
C THR A 141 21.28 -7.83 1.44
N ALA A 142 21.04 -6.91 0.51
CA ALA A 142 20.88 -7.25 -0.89
C ALA A 142 22.14 -7.94 -1.45
N THR A 143 21.93 -8.98 -2.25
CA THR A 143 22.96 -9.79 -2.91
C THR A 143 23.42 -9.18 -4.23
N GLY A 144 22.59 -8.35 -4.86
CA GLY A 144 22.90 -7.69 -6.13
C GLY A 144 22.88 -8.64 -7.33
N LYS A 145 22.42 -9.88 -7.16
CA LYS A 145 22.27 -10.83 -8.27
C LYS A 145 21.27 -10.29 -9.30
N PRO A 146 21.37 -10.67 -10.58
CA PRO A 146 20.35 -10.31 -11.56
C PRO A 146 18.96 -10.81 -11.15
N PHE A 147 17.92 -10.05 -11.50
CA PHE A 147 16.54 -10.52 -11.47
C PHE A 147 16.21 -11.24 -12.78
N ARG A 148 15.12 -12.03 -12.79
CA ARG A 148 14.58 -12.60 -14.03
C ARG A 148 14.26 -11.49 -15.03
N GLU A 149 14.70 -11.64 -16.28
CA GLU A 149 14.59 -10.61 -17.31
C GLU A 149 13.15 -10.44 -17.80
N GLU A 150 12.40 -11.53 -17.86
CA GLU A 150 11.00 -11.59 -18.29
C GLU A 150 10.03 -10.97 -17.26
N CYS A 151 10.47 -10.84 -16.01
CA CYS A 151 9.68 -10.26 -14.93
C CYS A 151 9.82 -8.73 -14.92
N VAL A 152 8.79 -8.03 -15.37
CA VAL A 152 8.76 -6.57 -15.44
C VAL A 152 8.37 -5.99 -14.09
N ARG A 153 9.23 -5.15 -13.53
CA ARG A 153 9.05 -4.52 -12.22
C ARG A 153 8.72 -3.05 -12.41
N ILE A 154 7.57 -2.64 -11.89
CA ILE A 154 7.08 -1.27 -11.95
C ILE A 154 6.97 -0.75 -10.52
N HIS A 155 7.59 0.39 -10.23
CA HIS A 155 7.56 0.99 -8.89
C HIS A 155 6.81 2.33 -8.89
N ALA A 156 5.83 2.45 -7.99
CA ALA A 156 5.19 3.73 -7.75
C ALA A 156 6.09 4.61 -6.86
N VAL A 157 6.42 5.80 -7.34
CA VAL A 157 7.16 6.84 -6.61
C VAL A 157 6.30 8.10 -6.56
N GLY A 158 6.70 9.15 -5.86
CA GLY A 158 5.93 10.39 -5.92
C GLY A 158 6.48 11.48 -5.03
N HIS A 159 5.84 12.65 -5.09
CA HIS A 159 6.42 13.85 -4.51
C HIS A 159 6.34 13.95 -2.98
N ASP A 160 5.45 13.18 -2.36
CA ASP A 160 5.21 13.21 -0.92
C ASP A 160 4.54 11.91 -0.41
N CYS A 161 4.26 11.84 0.89
CA CYS A 161 3.55 10.76 1.56
C CYS A 161 2.02 10.89 1.45
N SER A 162 1.32 9.75 1.48
CA SER A 162 -0.16 9.68 1.50
C SER A 162 -0.84 10.39 0.31
N ILE A 163 -0.28 10.19 -0.89
CA ILE A 163 -0.74 10.82 -2.14
C ILE A 163 -1.33 9.82 -3.15
N GLY A 164 -1.36 8.52 -2.84
CA GLY A 164 -1.98 7.51 -3.69
C GLY A 164 -1.06 6.40 -4.23
N LYS A 165 0.23 6.38 -3.92
CA LYS A 165 1.18 5.35 -4.44
C LYS A 165 0.66 3.91 -4.32
N MET A 166 0.18 3.51 -3.13
CA MET A 166 -0.38 2.16 -2.92
C MET A 166 -1.61 1.91 -3.80
N VAL A 167 -2.53 2.86 -3.90
CA VAL A 167 -3.80 2.66 -4.63
C VAL A 167 -3.53 2.60 -6.13
N THR A 168 -2.64 3.44 -6.64
CA THR A 168 -2.14 3.36 -8.02
C THR A 168 -1.54 1.99 -8.32
N THR A 169 -0.74 1.45 -7.41
CA THR A 169 -0.09 0.14 -7.55
C THR A 169 -1.12 -0.99 -7.62
N ILE A 170 -2.14 -0.97 -6.75
CA ILE A 170 -3.22 -1.97 -6.75
C ILE A 170 -4.08 -1.88 -8.02
N GLU A 171 -4.46 -0.67 -8.45
CA GLU A 171 -5.31 -0.51 -9.63
C GLU A 171 -4.59 -0.93 -10.93
N ILE A 172 -3.28 -0.69 -11.05
CA ILE A 172 -2.48 -1.23 -12.16
C ILE A 172 -2.45 -2.77 -12.11
N ASP A 173 -2.21 -3.36 -10.94
CA ASP A 173 -2.18 -4.82 -10.76
C ASP A 173 -3.51 -5.46 -11.18
N ARG A 174 -4.64 -4.94 -10.69
CA ARG A 174 -5.98 -5.41 -11.05
C ARG A 174 -6.26 -5.26 -12.54
N GLY A 175 -5.85 -4.14 -13.14
CA GLY A 175 -6.01 -3.91 -14.58
C GLY A 175 -5.19 -4.88 -15.43
N LEU A 176 -3.94 -5.18 -15.03
CA LEU A 176 -3.09 -6.18 -15.70
C LEU A 176 -3.67 -7.59 -15.57
N GLN A 177 -4.18 -7.97 -14.39
CA GLN A 177 -4.87 -9.25 -14.19
C GLN A 177 -6.13 -9.35 -15.05
N ALA A 178 -6.93 -8.28 -15.14
CA ALA A 178 -8.09 -8.22 -16.02
C ALA A 178 -7.71 -8.34 -17.51
N ALA A 179 -6.52 -7.88 -17.89
CA ALA A 179 -5.93 -8.06 -19.22
C ALA A 179 -5.28 -9.46 -19.43
N GLY A 180 -5.45 -10.39 -18.48
CA GLY A 180 -4.96 -11.77 -18.58
C GLY A 180 -3.46 -11.94 -18.33
N LYS A 181 -2.78 -10.94 -17.75
CA LYS A 181 -1.37 -11.04 -17.38
C LYS A 181 -1.20 -11.59 -15.96
N SER A 182 -0.11 -12.33 -15.75
CA SER A 182 0.30 -12.73 -14.41
C SER A 182 0.94 -11.53 -13.71
N SER A 183 0.17 -10.80 -12.90
CA SER A 183 0.63 -9.61 -12.19
C SER A 183 0.45 -9.76 -10.68
N ARG A 184 1.40 -9.22 -9.90
CA ARG A 184 1.32 -9.17 -8.44
C ARG A 184 1.60 -7.78 -7.88
N PHE A 185 0.69 -7.31 -7.05
CA PHE A 185 0.93 -6.22 -6.10
C PHE A 185 1.91 -6.66 -4.99
N LEU A 186 3.03 -5.94 -4.84
CA LEU A 186 4.01 -6.17 -3.77
C LEU A 186 3.88 -5.09 -2.70
N ALA A 187 3.28 -5.46 -1.56
CA ALA A 187 3.09 -4.55 -0.45
C ALA A 187 4.40 -4.23 0.27
N THR A 188 4.61 -2.95 0.57
CA THR A 188 5.78 -2.41 1.28
C THR A 188 5.39 -1.64 2.55
N GLY A 189 4.09 -1.57 2.86
CA GLY A 189 3.56 -0.93 4.06
C GLY A 189 2.42 -1.73 4.70
N GLN A 190 2.11 -1.40 5.95
CA GLN A 190 1.09 -2.10 6.76
C GLN A 190 -0.26 -2.28 6.06
N THR A 191 -0.78 -1.23 5.41
CA THR A 191 -2.10 -1.27 4.76
C THR A 191 -2.08 -2.22 3.57
N GLY A 192 -1.04 -2.16 2.73
CA GLY A 192 -0.85 -3.09 1.62
C GLY A 192 -0.73 -4.53 2.11
N ILE A 193 -0.03 -4.77 3.23
CA ILE A 193 0.11 -6.10 3.83
C ILE A 193 -1.24 -6.61 4.35
N MET A 194 -2.04 -5.77 5.00
CA MET A 194 -3.39 -6.17 5.47
C MET A 194 -4.35 -6.48 4.31
N ILE A 195 -4.16 -5.83 3.15
CA ILE A 195 -4.96 -6.05 1.93
C ILE A 195 -4.54 -7.35 1.24
N SER A 196 -3.25 -7.52 0.95
CA SER A 196 -2.71 -8.64 0.17
C SER A 196 -2.40 -9.88 1.00
N GLY A 197 -2.31 -9.72 2.32
CA GLY A 197 -1.88 -10.73 3.28
C GLY A 197 -0.36 -11.00 3.29
N ARG A 198 0.41 -10.31 2.46
CA ARG A 198 1.85 -10.54 2.31
C ARG A 198 2.58 -9.23 2.01
N GLY A 199 3.80 -9.08 2.53
CA GLY A 199 4.69 -8.03 2.08
C GLY A 199 5.85 -7.81 3.03
N VAL A 200 6.49 -6.66 2.91
CA VAL A 200 7.59 -6.23 3.77
C VAL A 200 7.22 -4.88 4.37
N PRO A 201 7.14 -4.72 5.71
CA PRO A 201 6.91 -3.41 6.31
C PRO A 201 8.20 -2.59 6.27
N ALA A 202 8.48 -1.96 5.12
CA ALA A 202 9.78 -1.36 4.82
C ALA A 202 10.20 -0.27 5.81
N ASP A 203 9.23 0.40 6.44
CA ASP A 203 9.45 1.42 7.48
C ASP A 203 9.88 0.86 8.84
N CYS A 204 9.79 -0.46 9.03
CA CYS A 204 10.25 -1.16 10.23
C CYS A 204 11.44 -2.08 9.96
N VAL A 205 11.99 -2.07 8.74
CA VAL A 205 13.24 -2.79 8.42
C VAL A 205 14.43 -1.90 8.79
N VAL A 206 15.42 -2.47 9.47
CA VAL A 206 16.67 -1.76 9.80
C VAL A 206 17.36 -1.34 8.50
N SER A 207 17.91 -0.12 8.47
CA SER A 207 18.45 0.54 7.27
C SER A 207 19.31 -0.36 6.38
N ASP A 208 20.23 -1.11 6.98
CA ASP A 208 21.18 -1.98 6.28
C ASP A 208 20.48 -3.09 5.46
N PHE A 209 19.26 -3.46 5.84
CA PHE A 209 18.54 -4.60 5.29
C PHE A 209 17.33 -4.21 4.43
N VAL A 210 17.02 -2.91 4.28
CA VAL A 210 15.86 -2.45 3.48
C VAL A 210 15.97 -2.98 2.05
N ASN A 211 17.11 -2.77 1.39
CA ASN A 211 17.31 -3.23 0.01
C ASN A 211 17.22 -4.76 -0.10
N GLY A 212 17.74 -5.49 0.90
CA GLY A 212 17.72 -6.94 0.91
C GLY A 212 16.31 -7.50 1.11
N ALA A 213 15.52 -6.89 1.99
CA ALA A 213 14.14 -7.29 2.22
C ALA A 213 13.28 -7.10 0.95
N VAL A 214 13.51 -6.00 0.23
CA VAL A 214 12.82 -5.71 -1.03
C VAL A 214 13.32 -6.59 -2.17
N GLU A 215 14.62 -6.84 -2.26
CA GLU A 215 15.18 -7.78 -3.25
C GLU A 215 14.59 -9.17 -3.06
N TYR A 216 14.49 -9.64 -1.81
CA TYR A 216 13.85 -10.91 -1.49
C TYR A 216 12.37 -10.91 -1.86
N LEU A 217 11.62 -9.85 -1.52
CA LEU A 217 10.21 -9.73 -1.88
C LEU A 217 9.99 -9.82 -3.39
N VAL A 218 10.87 -9.21 -4.19
CA VAL A 218 10.83 -9.32 -5.65
C VAL A 218 11.13 -10.75 -6.10
N ARG A 219 12.22 -11.36 -5.62
CA ARG A 219 12.63 -12.71 -6.03
C ARG A 219 11.60 -13.78 -5.68
N ASP A 220 10.96 -13.67 -4.52
CA ASP A 220 9.96 -14.65 -4.08
C ASP A 220 8.67 -14.56 -4.92
N ASN A 221 8.54 -13.53 -5.76
CA ASN A 221 7.41 -13.34 -6.64
C ASN A 221 7.81 -13.28 -8.12
N ASP A 222 9.08 -13.55 -8.46
CA ASP A 222 9.61 -13.29 -9.80
C ASP A 222 9.07 -14.24 -10.87
N ASP A 223 8.28 -15.26 -10.51
CA ASP A 223 7.58 -16.14 -11.44
C ASP A 223 6.41 -15.44 -12.19
N ALA A 224 5.96 -14.27 -11.73
CA ALA A 224 4.96 -13.43 -12.41
C ALA A 224 5.53 -12.62 -13.60
N ASP A 225 4.67 -12.26 -14.56
CA ASP A 225 5.02 -11.40 -15.69
C ASP A 225 5.30 -9.97 -15.21
N PHE A 226 4.50 -9.50 -14.25
CA PHE A 226 4.59 -8.16 -13.68
C PHE A 226 4.63 -8.17 -12.15
N LEU A 227 5.49 -7.31 -11.60
CA LEU A 227 5.53 -6.98 -10.19
C LEU A 227 5.30 -5.48 -10.03
N ILE A 228 4.19 -5.10 -9.41
CA ILE A 228 3.83 -3.71 -9.17
C ILE A 228 4.14 -3.41 -7.70
N VAL A 229 5.22 -2.67 -7.47
CA VAL A 229 5.83 -2.47 -6.15
C VAL A 229 5.29 -1.20 -5.50
N GLU A 230 4.65 -1.36 -4.33
CA GLU A 230 4.13 -0.25 -3.55
C GLU A 230 5.24 0.74 -3.17
N GLY A 231 4.98 2.03 -3.41
CA GLY A 231 5.85 3.12 -3.00
C GLY A 231 5.66 3.59 -1.56
N GLN A 232 6.76 3.79 -0.83
CA GLN A 232 6.78 4.49 0.45
C GLN A 232 7.55 5.82 0.33
N GLY A 233 7.23 6.78 1.22
CA GLY A 233 8.00 8.02 1.33
C GLY A 233 7.98 8.92 0.07
N SER A 234 8.98 9.78 -0.03
CA SER A 234 9.37 10.52 -1.24
C SER A 234 10.88 10.76 -1.15
N ILE A 235 11.58 10.81 -2.29
CA ILE A 235 13.03 10.98 -2.31
C ILE A 235 13.48 12.33 -1.72
N SER A 236 12.61 13.33 -1.75
CA SER A 236 12.86 14.66 -1.17
C SER A 236 12.25 14.83 0.23
N HIS A 237 11.57 13.81 0.78
CA HIS A 237 10.94 13.92 2.08
C HIS A 237 11.99 13.95 3.21
N PRO A 238 12.01 14.96 4.10
CA PRO A 238 13.02 15.09 5.15
C PRO A 238 13.14 13.87 6.07
N ALA A 239 12.01 13.24 6.40
CA ALA A 239 11.97 12.08 7.30
C ALA A 239 12.04 10.69 6.63
N TYR A 240 11.69 10.55 5.35
CA TYR A 240 11.36 9.22 4.76
C TYR A 240 12.08 8.94 3.43
N SER A 241 13.03 9.78 3.04
CA SER A 241 13.81 9.62 1.80
C SER A 241 14.60 8.32 1.75
N ALA A 242 15.19 7.89 2.88
CA ALA A 242 15.98 6.66 2.97
C ALA A 242 15.18 5.41 2.58
N VAL A 243 13.93 5.29 3.03
CA VAL A 243 13.05 4.15 2.67
C VAL A 243 12.77 4.17 1.17
N THR A 244 12.49 5.34 0.60
CA THR A 244 12.23 5.49 -0.85
C THR A 244 13.42 5.02 -1.67
N LEU A 245 14.64 5.43 -1.30
CA LEU A 245 15.86 5.02 -1.98
C LEU A 245 16.11 3.50 -1.82
N GLY A 246 15.87 2.97 -0.63
CA GLY A 246 16.07 1.54 -0.37
C GLY A 246 15.10 0.64 -1.16
N LEU A 247 13.83 1.05 -1.28
CA LEU A 247 12.85 0.41 -2.16
C LEU A 247 13.32 0.47 -3.63
N LEU A 248 13.69 1.66 -4.10
CA LEU A 248 14.11 1.88 -5.49
C LEU A 248 15.29 0.98 -5.88
N HIS A 249 16.30 0.87 -5.00
CA HIS A 249 17.48 0.04 -5.26
C HIS A 249 17.25 -1.44 -5.03
N GLY A 250 16.41 -1.79 -4.05
CA GLY A 250 16.06 -3.17 -3.74
C GLY A 250 15.22 -3.83 -4.83
N CYS A 251 14.29 -3.10 -5.45
CA CYS A 251 13.44 -3.65 -6.52
C CYS A 251 14.00 -3.48 -7.94
N ALA A 252 14.96 -2.56 -8.16
CA ALA A 252 15.57 -2.27 -9.46
C ALA A 252 14.54 -2.26 -10.61
N PRO A 253 13.59 -1.30 -10.61
CA PRO A 253 12.44 -1.34 -11.48
C PRO A 253 12.80 -0.93 -12.92
N GLN A 254 12.17 -1.54 -13.92
CA GLN A 254 12.25 -1.07 -15.30
C GLN A 254 11.28 0.10 -15.56
N GLY A 255 10.16 0.16 -14.84
CA GLY A 255 9.13 1.19 -14.98
C GLY A 255 8.90 1.98 -13.70
N LEU A 256 8.69 3.28 -13.84
CA LEU A 256 8.32 4.18 -12.74
C LEU A 256 6.98 4.83 -13.03
N VAL A 257 6.10 4.88 -12.03
CA VAL A 257 4.87 5.67 -12.07
C VAL A 257 5.00 6.80 -11.06
N PHE A 258 4.96 8.05 -11.54
CA PHE A 258 5.08 9.22 -10.68
C PHE A 258 3.71 9.60 -10.11
N CYS A 259 3.58 9.59 -8.79
CA CYS A 259 2.36 9.95 -8.11
C CYS A 259 2.42 11.38 -7.56
N TYR A 260 1.33 12.14 -7.65
CA TYR A 260 1.21 13.43 -6.98
C TYR A 260 -0.21 13.80 -6.58
N GLU A 261 -0.38 14.50 -5.45
CA GLU A 261 -1.63 15.20 -5.11
C GLU A 261 -1.66 16.60 -5.74
N ALA A 262 -2.71 16.90 -6.49
CA ALA A 262 -2.87 18.20 -7.15
C ALA A 262 -3.06 19.32 -6.12
N GLY A 263 -2.28 20.40 -6.28
CA GLY A 263 -2.35 21.57 -5.42
C GLY A 263 -1.55 21.49 -4.10
N ARG A 264 -0.91 20.35 -3.77
CA ARG A 264 -0.06 20.28 -2.59
C ARG A 264 1.29 20.96 -2.84
N SER A 265 1.62 21.96 -2.01
CA SER A 265 2.86 22.73 -2.08
C SER A 265 3.83 22.48 -0.93
N GLU A 266 3.36 21.91 0.18
CA GLU A 266 4.14 21.66 1.38
C GLU A 266 4.16 20.18 1.74
N VAL A 267 5.27 19.74 2.34
CA VAL A 267 5.50 18.37 2.77
C VAL A 267 4.55 18.03 3.91
N LYS A 268 3.86 16.89 3.80
CA LYS A 268 2.91 16.43 4.81
C LYS A 268 3.53 16.36 6.20
N GLY A 269 2.99 17.14 7.13
CA GLY A 269 3.42 17.15 8.53
C GLY A 269 4.69 17.96 8.81
N PHE A 270 5.14 18.77 7.84
CA PHE A 270 6.28 19.67 7.97
C PHE A 270 5.89 21.07 7.50
N ASP A 271 5.18 21.81 8.36
CA ASP A 271 4.69 23.16 8.07
C ASP A 271 5.84 24.07 7.61
N GLY A 272 5.64 24.75 6.47
CA GLY A 272 6.65 25.63 5.86
C GLY A 272 7.77 24.92 5.09
N CYS A 273 7.76 23.59 5.01
CA CYS A 273 8.69 22.83 4.16
C CYS A 273 8.09 22.64 2.76
N ALA A 274 8.58 23.41 1.78
CA ALA A 274 8.09 23.32 0.41
C ALA A 274 8.46 21.98 -0.27
N ILE A 275 7.53 21.45 -1.07
CA ILE A 275 7.80 20.35 -1.98
C ILE A 275 8.62 20.88 -3.17
N PRO A 276 9.76 20.25 -3.51
CA PRO A 276 10.54 20.65 -4.68
C PRO A 276 9.74 20.51 -6.00
N PRO A 277 10.13 21.20 -7.08
CA PRO A 277 9.52 21.02 -8.40
C PRO A 277 9.44 19.54 -8.82
N LEU A 278 8.31 19.15 -9.42
CA LEU A 278 8.04 17.74 -9.74
C LEU A 278 9.09 17.16 -10.70
N GLU A 279 9.52 17.94 -11.70
CA GLU A 279 10.54 17.55 -12.67
C GLU A 279 11.89 17.28 -12.01
N GLN A 280 12.27 18.11 -11.03
CA GLN A 280 13.51 17.91 -10.28
C GLN A 280 13.48 16.58 -9.51
N GLN A 281 12.33 16.25 -8.91
CA GLN A 281 12.15 14.98 -8.21
C GLN A 281 12.16 13.79 -9.18
N MET A 282 11.44 13.88 -10.29
CA MET A 282 11.45 12.84 -11.33
C MET A 282 12.88 12.60 -11.85
N GLN A 283 13.60 13.66 -12.21
CA GLN A 283 15.00 13.55 -12.66
C GLN A 283 15.89 12.86 -11.62
N ALA A 284 15.79 13.24 -10.35
CA ALA A 284 16.58 12.63 -9.28
C ALA A 284 16.25 11.13 -9.11
N ILE A 285 14.97 10.77 -9.14
CA ILE A 285 14.53 9.37 -9.02
C ILE A 285 15.04 8.55 -10.20
N GLU A 286 14.86 9.02 -11.42
CA GLU A 286 15.29 8.30 -12.62
C GLU A 286 16.82 8.10 -12.63
N GLN A 287 17.60 9.11 -12.26
CA GLN A 287 19.05 8.99 -12.11
C GLN A 287 19.44 7.93 -11.07
N LEU A 288 18.80 7.94 -9.90
CA LEU A 288 19.07 6.98 -8.83
C LEU A 288 18.64 5.56 -9.20
N ALA A 289 17.52 5.40 -9.92
CA ALA A 289 17.04 4.11 -10.41
C ALA A 289 18.02 3.51 -11.42
N ASN A 290 18.51 4.34 -12.35
CA ASN A 290 19.44 3.93 -13.40
C ASN A 290 20.81 3.46 -12.89
N LEU A 291 21.16 3.74 -11.62
CA LEU A 291 22.33 3.13 -10.96
C LEU A 291 22.18 1.61 -10.74
N ARG A 292 20.94 1.08 -10.77
CA ARG A 292 20.65 -0.35 -10.61
C ARG A 292 20.23 -1.06 -11.90
N GLY A 293 19.96 -0.32 -12.97
CA GLY A 293 19.62 -0.85 -14.29
C GLY A 293 18.72 0.11 -15.06
N PRO A 294 18.53 -0.08 -16.38
CA PRO A 294 17.69 0.79 -17.20
C PRO A 294 16.29 0.95 -16.62
N SER A 295 15.92 2.20 -16.33
CA SER A 295 14.63 2.56 -15.73
C SER A 295 14.12 3.86 -16.33
N LYS A 296 12.80 3.94 -16.55
CA LYS A 296 12.15 5.14 -17.08
C LYS A 296 10.78 5.36 -16.46
N PHE A 297 10.32 6.61 -16.45
CA PHE A 297 8.91 6.88 -16.17
C PHE A 297 8.03 6.40 -17.33
N ILE A 298 6.94 5.73 -16.99
CA ILE A 298 5.95 5.22 -17.95
C ILE A 298 4.58 5.88 -17.81
N GLY A 299 4.34 6.61 -16.72
CA GLY A 299 3.06 7.25 -16.49
C GLY A 299 3.01 8.06 -15.21
N VAL A 300 1.92 8.80 -15.05
CA VAL A 300 1.69 9.72 -13.93
C VAL A 300 0.33 9.43 -13.30
N SER A 301 0.29 9.28 -11.98
CA SER A 301 -0.94 9.07 -11.24
C SER A 301 -1.24 10.28 -10.37
N ILE A 302 -2.39 10.90 -10.59
CA ILE A 302 -2.73 12.17 -9.97
C ILE A 302 -3.86 11.95 -8.99
N ASN A 303 -3.64 12.29 -7.73
CA ASN A 303 -4.69 12.39 -6.75
C ASN A 303 -5.34 13.77 -6.85
N THR A 304 -6.54 13.79 -7.44
CA THR A 304 -7.33 15.01 -7.66
C THR A 304 -8.49 15.15 -6.65
N ARG A 305 -8.44 14.45 -5.51
CA ARG A 305 -9.54 14.39 -4.54
C ARG A 305 -10.06 15.75 -4.06
N ASN A 306 -9.18 16.75 -4.00
CA ASN A 306 -9.51 18.11 -3.55
C ASN A 306 -9.99 19.03 -4.69
N LEU A 307 -10.02 18.53 -5.93
CA LEU A 307 -10.45 19.27 -7.10
C LEU A 307 -11.89 18.93 -7.47
N SER A 308 -12.56 19.88 -8.13
CA SER A 308 -13.81 19.60 -8.84
C SER A 308 -13.59 18.55 -9.95
N LEU A 309 -14.66 17.97 -10.49
CA LEU A 309 -14.54 17.03 -11.60
C LEU A 309 -13.94 17.70 -12.85
N GLU A 310 -14.25 18.97 -13.08
CA GLU A 310 -13.75 19.73 -14.22
C GLU A 310 -12.27 20.09 -14.07
N ASP A 311 -11.87 20.56 -12.87
CA ASP A 311 -10.48 20.86 -12.55
C ASP A 311 -9.60 19.60 -12.57
N ALA A 312 -10.12 18.47 -12.13
CA ALA A 312 -9.40 17.20 -12.20
C ALA A 312 -9.10 16.77 -13.64
N LYS A 313 -10.08 16.87 -14.54
CA LYS A 313 -9.86 16.57 -15.97
C LYS A 313 -8.79 17.48 -16.57
N ARG A 314 -8.87 18.79 -16.29
CA ARG A 314 -7.85 19.76 -16.70
C ARG A 314 -6.47 19.43 -16.13
N GLU A 315 -6.41 18.99 -14.88
CA GLU A 315 -5.15 18.62 -14.24
C GLU A 315 -4.50 17.41 -14.90
N VAL A 316 -5.30 16.39 -15.24
CA VAL A 316 -4.84 15.21 -15.98
C VAL A 316 -4.30 15.60 -17.35
N GLU A 317 -5.06 16.36 -18.15
CA GLU A 317 -4.61 16.85 -19.47
C GLU A 317 -3.32 17.68 -19.36
N ARG A 318 -3.23 18.53 -18.34
CA ARG A 318 -2.03 19.34 -18.07
C ARG A 318 -0.84 18.45 -17.75
N ALA A 319 -1.00 17.40 -16.96
CA ALA A 319 0.08 16.48 -16.64
C ALA A 319 0.56 15.72 -17.88
N GLU A 320 -0.36 15.25 -18.73
CA GLU A 320 -0.01 14.57 -19.98
C GLU A 320 0.82 15.48 -20.89
N HIS A 321 0.39 16.73 -21.06
CA HIS A 321 1.14 17.70 -21.85
C HIS A 321 2.49 18.05 -21.20
N ARG A 322 2.51 18.26 -19.88
CA ARG A 322 3.71 18.69 -19.13
C ARG A 322 4.80 17.63 -19.12
N PHE A 323 4.44 16.37 -18.96
CA PHE A 323 5.40 15.27 -18.80
C PHE A 323 5.58 14.43 -20.06
N GLY A 324 4.69 14.55 -21.05
CA GLY A 324 4.71 13.70 -22.25
C GLY A 324 4.47 12.23 -21.93
N LEU A 325 3.73 11.95 -20.85
CA LEU A 325 3.45 10.61 -20.33
C LEU A 325 1.94 10.42 -20.15
N PRO A 326 1.42 9.18 -20.27
CA PRO A 326 0.04 8.88 -19.91
C PRO A 326 -0.24 9.28 -18.45
N ALA A 327 -1.38 9.93 -18.22
CA ALA A 327 -1.78 10.33 -16.87
C ALA A 327 -3.26 10.03 -16.59
N CYS A 328 -3.55 9.72 -15.33
CA CYS A 328 -4.91 9.52 -14.84
C CYS A 328 -5.02 9.74 -13.33
N ASP A 329 -6.23 10.04 -12.85
CA ASP A 329 -6.62 9.76 -11.46
C ASP A 329 -7.22 8.36 -11.40
N VAL A 330 -6.52 7.41 -10.77
CA VAL A 330 -6.93 5.99 -10.78
C VAL A 330 -8.29 5.72 -10.13
N TYR A 331 -8.77 6.62 -9.26
CA TYR A 331 -10.08 6.49 -8.64
C TYR A 331 -11.19 7.16 -9.45
N ARG A 332 -10.89 8.24 -10.19
CA ARG A 332 -11.91 8.93 -11.01
C ARG A 332 -11.99 8.39 -12.44
N ASP A 333 -10.84 8.11 -13.04
CA ASP A 333 -10.70 7.79 -14.46
C ASP A 333 -10.42 6.30 -14.71
N GLY A 334 -10.02 5.56 -13.67
CA GLY A 334 -9.48 4.21 -13.80
C GLY A 334 -7.98 4.18 -14.15
N ALA A 335 -7.41 2.97 -14.24
CA ALA A 335 -5.97 2.77 -14.45
C ALA A 335 -5.58 2.37 -15.89
N ASP A 336 -6.53 2.31 -16.83
CA ASP A 336 -6.32 1.76 -18.19
C ASP A 336 -5.12 2.36 -18.92
N LYS A 337 -4.92 3.69 -18.83
CA LYS A 337 -3.75 4.36 -19.43
C LYS A 337 -2.42 3.86 -18.86
N LEU A 338 -2.37 3.63 -17.55
CA LEU A 338 -1.16 3.13 -16.87
C LEU A 338 -0.94 1.63 -17.12
N VAL A 339 -2.03 0.86 -17.24
CA VAL A 339 -1.99 -0.56 -17.64
C VAL A 339 -1.43 -0.69 -19.05
N GLN A 340 -1.91 0.12 -19.99
CA GLN A 340 -1.40 0.12 -21.36
C GLN A 340 0.09 0.48 -21.42
N ALA A 341 0.52 1.49 -20.65
CA ALA A 341 1.93 1.85 -20.54
C ALA A 341 2.80 0.72 -19.97
N ALA A 342 2.28 -0.07 -19.02
CA ALA A 342 2.95 -1.24 -18.48
C ALA A 342 3.12 -2.36 -19.53
N LEU A 343 2.09 -2.62 -20.35
CA LEU A 343 2.15 -3.59 -21.44
C LEU A 343 3.15 -3.20 -22.53
N GLU A 344 3.23 -1.92 -22.86
CA GLU A 344 4.22 -1.37 -23.80
C GLU A 344 5.65 -1.49 -23.24
N LEU A 345 5.83 -1.23 -21.94
CA LEU A 345 7.11 -1.44 -21.27
C LEU A 345 7.56 -2.91 -21.35
N GLN A 346 6.67 -3.87 -21.11
CA GLN A 346 6.99 -5.30 -21.23
C GLN A 346 7.51 -5.65 -22.62
N THR A 347 6.85 -5.16 -23.67
CA THR A 347 7.26 -5.41 -25.06
C THR A 347 8.64 -4.82 -25.36
N ALA A 348 8.99 -3.69 -24.75
CA ALA A 348 10.31 -3.05 -24.91
C ALA A 348 11.40 -3.73 -24.07
N CYS A 349 11.06 -4.30 -22.91
CA CYS A 349 12.01 -4.94 -22.00
C CYS A 349 12.27 -6.42 -22.30
N VAL A 350 11.30 -7.11 -22.89
CA VAL A 350 11.37 -8.55 -23.23
C VAL A 350 11.30 -8.67 -24.75
N PRO A 351 12.44 -8.60 -25.47
CA PRO A 351 12.46 -8.89 -26.90
C PRO A 351 11.91 -10.30 -27.13
N SER A 352 11.04 -10.46 -28.12
CA SER A 352 10.36 -11.71 -28.42
C SER A 352 11.35 -12.86 -28.69
N ALA A 353 11.66 -13.65 -27.66
CA ALA A 353 12.41 -14.90 -27.81
C ALA A 353 11.45 -16.08 -28.07
N LEU A 354 10.47 -15.94 -28.97
CA LEU A 354 9.54 -17.02 -29.39
C LEU A 354 8.97 -16.80 -30.80
N GLN A 355 9.82 -16.43 -31.77
CA GLN A 355 9.52 -16.62 -33.19
C GLN A 355 10.74 -17.29 -33.84
N GLU A 356 10.92 -18.59 -33.61
CA GLU A 356 11.64 -19.53 -34.48
C GLU A 356 11.78 -20.86 -33.73
N THR A 357 10.79 -21.74 -33.90
CA THR A 357 10.93 -23.22 -33.88
C THR A 357 9.58 -23.79 -34.30
N ASP A 358 9.28 -23.64 -35.59
CA ASP A 358 8.45 -24.58 -36.35
C ASP A 358 8.62 -24.21 -37.83
N ALA A 359 9.69 -24.77 -38.42
CA ALA A 359 9.92 -24.85 -39.85
C ALA A 359 10.20 -26.32 -40.21
#